data_AF-A0A4Y9EPP7-F1
#
_entry.id   AF-A0A4Y9EPP7-F1
#
_cell.length_a   1.000
_cell.length_b   1.000
_cell.length_c   1.000
_cell.angle_alpha   90.00
_cell.angle_beta   90.00
_cell.angle_gamma   90.00
#
_symmetry.space_group_name_H-M   'P 1'
#
loop_
_entity.id
_entity.type
_entity.pdbx_description
1 polymer ?
#
loop_
_entity_poly.entity_id
_entity_poly.type
_entity_poly.pdbx_seq_one_letter_code
_entity_poly.pdbx_strand_id
1 'polypeptide(L)'
;MSLRLMWPILSLLSCASVASRFIWSCDSRSARRSPTQRACGSGMPTLTSSVVMRCAGVAHAASSSKSPNASFRIAYSLSAAVLAQPRAARHAWRYPQQALEARTMSLPPATDFRPLGLRLLNAVFPRVWNAGLLPYPDLQEATLDAMATKSTGLSDFGDDSFARSQLRMLLPALESEAQLNPMGRVIAHGTLLKSLKERLWAQDLFKRHPEILDRPLAPPIVVIGQMRSGTTRLQRLLGQDPRFAALRLYESMSPVPWPSSQRNPKRDPRVGYTQRAFAFLNYINPGIAATHPTGALEIDEELGLLDASFTGAAIEAQRRVPSFARYCEATDQTPAYLHLRRLLQLASWFRGQDPATPFVLKMPQHMQDLPALMAVFPDAKLVFIHRDPAAVLGSSASMVWNQMVVQSDSVDPHWIGAEWLHKAHHRAAVTAALRPKLAAAQQIDVRFADMNADWVAVMRRIYDFLGVPFDATAHAAMAAYLARAAREHRHDEHRYTLEDFGLDARVINAGFADYRARFDIPFEVPAAMRGAAIAQDPGYGIGEGVPA
;
A
#
# COMPACT_ATOMS: atom_id res chain seq x y z
N MET A 1 -1.05 -11.64 31.68
CA MET A 1 -0.53 -10.75 30.60
C MET A 1 -0.82 -9.31 30.97
N SER A 2 0.16 -8.41 30.92
CA SER A 2 0.00 -7.03 31.38
C SER A 2 -0.65 -6.13 30.33
N LEU A 3 -1.58 -5.25 30.74
CA LEU A 3 -2.40 -4.40 29.86
C LEU A 3 -1.58 -3.54 28.86
N ARG A 4 -0.31 -3.25 29.16
CA ARG A 4 0.60 -2.53 28.25
C ARG A 4 0.71 -3.17 26.85
N LEU A 5 0.55 -4.49 26.72
CA LEU A 5 0.56 -5.20 25.43
C LEU A 5 -0.70 -4.99 24.58
N MET A 6 -1.84 -4.63 25.19
CA MET A 6 -3.06 -4.29 24.46
C MET A 6 -3.09 -2.82 24.02
N TRP A 7 -2.21 -1.96 24.55
CA TRP A 7 -2.21 -0.53 24.26
C TRP A 7 -1.99 -0.18 22.77
N PRO A 8 -1.21 -0.91 21.95
CA PRO A 8 -1.12 -0.66 20.51
C PRO A 8 -2.46 -0.90 19.80
N ILE A 9 -3.10 -2.06 20.06
CA ILE A 9 -4.42 -2.42 19.51
C ILE A 9 -5.48 -1.42 19.96
N LEU A 10 -5.50 -1.09 21.25
CA LEU A 10 -6.35 -0.06 21.79
C LEU A 10 -6.03 1.32 21.20
N SER A 11 -4.79 1.68 20.90
CA SER A 11 -4.49 2.97 20.26
C SER A 11 -4.96 3.07 18.80
N LEU A 12 -5.11 1.94 18.10
CA LEU A 12 -5.74 1.87 16.79
C LEU A 12 -7.28 1.98 16.87
N LEU A 13 -7.89 1.47 17.96
CA LEU A 13 -9.34 1.49 18.20
C LEU A 13 -9.85 2.74 18.97
N SER A 14 -9.02 3.35 19.82
CA SER A 14 -9.41 4.35 20.84
C SER A 14 -9.59 5.77 20.27
N CYS A 15 -9.24 5.99 19.01
CA CYS A 15 -9.77 7.13 18.25
C CYS A 15 -11.31 7.16 18.17
N ALA A 16 -12.01 6.09 18.58
CA ALA A 16 -13.47 5.99 18.58
C ALA A 16 -14.15 6.07 19.96
N SER A 17 -13.46 5.96 21.11
CA SER A 17 -14.13 5.55 22.37
C SER A 17 -13.76 6.23 23.69
N VAL A 18 -12.69 7.03 23.82
CA VAL A 18 -12.31 7.66 25.13
C VAL A 18 -12.39 9.19 25.08
N ALA A 19 -13.59 9.72 24.80
CA ALA A 19 -13.84 11.17 24.75
C ALA A 19 -15.27 11.58 25.18
N SER A 20 -15.91 10.82 26.08
CA SER A 20 -17.33 11.09 26.43
C SER A 20 -17.75 10.87 27.90
N ARG A 21 -16.84 10.44 28.79
CA ARG A 21 -17.12 10.35 30.25
C ARG A 21 -15.84 10.56 31.08
N PHE A 22 -15.43 11.83 31.30
CA PHE A 22 -14.73 12.28 32.53
C PHE A 22 -14.49 13.82 32.61
N ILE A 23 -15.42 14.65 32.11
CA ILE A 23 -15.38 16.12 32.33
C ILE A 23 -16.80 16.63 32.68
N TRP A 24 -17.25 16.36 33.92
CA TRP A 24 -18.16 17.18 34.74
C TRP A 24 -18.64 16.41 35.99
N SER A 25 -18.02 16.69 37.15
CA SER A 25 -18.62 16.65 38.50
C SER A 25 -17.55 17.12 39.50
N CYS A 26 -17.98 17.70 40.63
CA CYS A 26 -17.15 18.45 41.59
C CYS A 26 -16.53 19.75 41.00
N ASP A 27 -16.74 20.94 41.58
CA ASP A 27 -17.63 21.28 42.70
C ASP A 27 -18.15 22.72 42.57
N SER A 28 -19.31 23.01 43.15
CA SER A 28 -20.00 24.29 43.08
C SER A 28 -20.83 24.61 44.34
N ARG A 29 -20.24 24.48 45.55
CA ARG A 29 -20.88 25.03 46.74
C ARG A 29 -19.96 25.44 47.91
N SER A 30 -19.50 26.69 47.91
CA SER A 30 -19.62 27.59 49.07
C SER A 30 -19.19 29.02 48.72
N ALA A 31 -19.71 30.00 49.46
CA ALA A 31 -19.42 31.42 49.26
C ALA A 31 -18.91 32.06 50.55
N ARG A 32 -18.00 33.04 50.44
CA ARG A 32 -18.01 34.34 51.17
C ARG A 32 -16.77 35.20 50.89
N ARG A 33 -16.94 36.51 51.09
CA ARG A 33 -15.93 37.58 51.30
C ARG A 33 -15.10 38.07 50.10
N SER A 34 -15.55 39.23 49.59
CA SER A 34 -14.76 40.41 49.20
C SER A 34 -13.91 40.96 50.39
N PRO A 35 -12.98 41.95 50.26
CA PRO A 35 -12.84 43.02 49.24
C PRO A 35 -11.45 43.04 48.54
N THR A 36 -11.04 43.97 47.66
CA THR A 36 -11.22 45.45 47.56
C THR A 36 -11.12 46.00 46.12
N GLN A 37 -11.63 47.24 45.94
CA GLN A 37 -11.24 48.36 45.04
C GLN A 37 -10.45 48.09 43.72
N ARG A 38 -10.66 48.80 42.59
CA ARG A 38 -11.16 50.19 42.38
C ARG A 38 -11.55 50.41 40.88
N ALA A 39 -12.49 51.32 40.59
CA ALA A 39 -12.65 52.23 39.41
C ALA A 39 -12.34 51.75 37.94
N CYS A 40 -12.96 52.26 36.85
CA CYS A 40 -14.13 53.12 36.61
C CYS A 40 -14.52 53.10 35.10
N GLY A 41 -15.73 53.59 34.76
CA GLY A 41 -16.18 53.93 33.38
C GLY A 41 -17.00 52.83 32.70
N SER A 42 -18.31 52.92 32.40
CA SER A 42 -19.22 53.96 31.88
C SER A 42 -19.48 53.82 30.36
N GLY A 43 -20.67 53.32 29.98
CA GLY A 43 -21.08 53.19 28.57
C GLY A 43 -22.32 52.32 28.32
N MET A 44 -23.52 52.87 28.52
CA MET A 44 -24.82 52.35 28.05
C MET A 44 -25.58 53.53 27.40
N PRO A 45 -26.39 53.32 26.34
CA PRO A 45 -27.71 52.63 26.40
C PRO A 45 -27.84 51.51 25.33
N THR A 46 -28.61 50.41 25.44
CA THR A 46 -30.05 50.16 25.76
C THR A 46 -31.07 50.74 24.79
N LEU A 47 -31.82 49.86 24.10
CA LEU A 47 -33.26 49.88 23.73
C LEU A 47 -33.46 48.85 22.59
N THR A 48 -33.87 47.60 22.86
CA THR A 48 -35.27 47.11 22.87
C THR A 48 -36.07 47.34 21.58
N SER A 49 -36.38 46.26 20.85
CA SER A 49 -37.76 45.72 20.81
C SER A 49 -37.78 44.29 20.25
N SER A 50 -38.92 43.60 20.39
CA SER A 50 -39.15 42.20 20.00
C SER A 50 -40.20 42.11 18.86
N VAL A 51 -40.83 40.94 18.71
CA VAL A 51 -42.24 40.73 18.24
C VAL A 51 -42.44 40.10 16.84
N VAL A 52 -42.82 38.81 16.88
CA VAL A 52 -43.79 38.09 16.01
C VAL A 52 -43.37 37.42 14.69
N MET A 53 -43.17 36.10 14.85
CA MET A 53 -43.45 34.97 13.94
C MET A 53 -44.87 34.96 13.33
N ARG A 54 -45.03 34.53 12.07
CA ARG A 54 -46.33 34.05 11.54
C ARG A 54 -46.17 32.77 10.70
N CYS A 55 -47.14 31.87 10.83
CA CYS A 55 -47.25 30.61 10.09
C CYS A 55 -48.62 30.48 9.40
N ALA A 56 -48.66 29.74 8.28
CA ALA A 56 -49.83 29.26 7.52
C ALA A 56 -49.31 28.20 6.51
N GLY A 57 -49.94 27.05 6.17
CA GLY A 57 -51.25 26.46 6.50
C GLY A 57 -52.40 27.00 5.63
N VAL A 58 -53.41 26.26 5.11
CA VAL A 58 -53.85 24.84 4.99
C VAL A 58 -54.77 24.83 3.72
N ALA A 59 -55.04 23.82 2.87
CA ALA A 59 -55.16 22.34 2.92
C ALA A 59 -54.39 21.67 1.72
N HIS A 60 -54.38 20.36 1.39
CA HIS A 60 -55.25 19.15 1.54
C HIS A 60 -56.39 18.96 0.51
N ALA A 61 -56.19 18.01 -0.43
CA ALA A 61 -57.22 17.25 -1.16
C ALA A 61 -56.58 15.98 -1.75
N ALA A 62 -57.31 14.86 -1.87
CA ALA A 62 -56.79 13.59 -2.39
C ALA A 62 -57.87 12.71 -3.06
N SER A 63 -57.51 12.02 -4.14
CA SER A 63 -58.21 10.84 -4.65
C SER A 63 -57.29 10.00 -5.55
N SER A 64 -57.64 8.73 -5.75
CA SER A 64 -56.89 7.74 -6.53
C SER A 64 -57.15 7.89 -8.05
N SER A 65 -56.33 7.38 -8.97
CA SER A 65 -56.05 5.94 -9.11
C SER A 65 -55.09 5.59 -10.26
N LYS A 66 -54.58 4.33 -10.22
CA LYS A 66 -53.98 3.51 -11.31
C LYS A 66 -52.64 3.96 -11.92
N SER A 67 -51.75 2.98 -12.09
CA SER A 67 -50.51 3.06 -12.88
C SER A 67 -50.79 2.80 -14.38
N PRO A 68 -49.79 3.03 -15.25
CA PRO A 68 -48.94 1.89 -15.64
C PRO A 68 -47.43 2.19 -15.67
N ASN A 69 -46.62 1.17 -15.97
CA ASN A 69 -45.16 1.24 -16.03
C ASN A 69 -44.64 2.08 -17.21
N ALA A 70 -43.59 2.89 -16.98
CA ALA A 70 -42.74 3.46 -18.02
C ALA A 70 -41.30 3.61 -17.52
N SER A 71 -40.41 2.67 -17.87
CA SER A 71 -39.01 2.68 -17.44
C SER A 71 -38.16 3.62 -18.31
N PHE A 72 -37.80 4.79 -17.80
CA PHE A 72 -36.85 5.69 -18.46
C PHE A 72 -35.44 5.08 -18.49
N ARG A 73 -35.05 4.51 -19.64
CA ARG A 73 -33.65 4.19 -19.96
C ARG A 73 -33.00 5.37 -20.68
N ILE A 74 -32.10 6.08 -19.98
CA ILE A 74 -31.19 7.04 -20.62
C ILE A 74 -30.15 6.24 -21.40
N ALA A 75 -30.14 6.38 -22.72
CA ALA A 75 -29.17 5.71 -23.60
C ALA A 75 -27.96 6.62 -23.83
N TYR A 76 -26.80 6.24 -23.27
CA TYR A 76 -25.52 6.83 -23.65
C TYR A 76 -24.92 6.10 -24.84
N SER A 77 -24.90 6.76 -26.00
CA SER A 77 -24.29 6.26 -27.23
C SER A 77 -22.76 6.41 -27.18
N LEU A 78 -22.06 5.41 -26.65
CA LEU A 78 -20.60 5.30 -26.82
C LEU A 78 -20.28 4.77 -28.22
N SER A 79 -19.57 5.57 -29.02
CA SER A 79 -19.19 5.22 -30.39
C SER A 79 -18.32 3.95 -30.42
N ALA A 80 -18.80 2.90 -31.10
CA ALA A 80 -18.20 1.57 -31.11
C ALA A 80 -16.89 1.43 -31.94
N ALA A 81 -16.11 2.50 -32.07
CA ALA A 81 -14.97 2.61 -32.99
C ALA A 81 -13.57 2.39 -32.35
N VAL A 82 -13.48 2.33 -31.01
CA VAL A 82 -12.17 2.32 -30.29
C VAL A 82 -11.79 0.94 -29.73
N LEU A 83 -12.69 -0.05 -29.75
CA LEU A 83 -12.45 -1.40 -29.16
C LEU A 83 -12.01 -2.48 -30.17
N ALA A 84 -11.45 -2.07 -31.31
CA ALA A 84 -10.88 -2.97 -32.33
C ALA A 84 -9.48 -3.48 -31.94
N GLN A 85 -9.34 -4.14 -30.79
CA GLN A 85 -8.10 -4.87 -30.47
C GLN A 85 -7.95 -6.12 -31.38
N PRO A 86 -6.73 -6.46 -31.81
CA PRO A 86 -6.51 -7.63 -32.67
C PRO A 86 -6.87 -8.94 -31.94
N ARG A 87 -7.45 -9.89 -32.68
CA ARG A 87 -8.06 -11.14 -32.15
C ARG A 87 -7.11 -12.10 -31.40
N ALA A 88 -5.80 -11.82 -31.36
CA ALA A 88 -4.81 -12.65 -30.68
C ALA A 88 -4.91 -12.64 -29.14
N ALA A 89 -5.47 -11.59 -28.53
CA ALA A 89 -5.46 -11.39 -27.08
C ALA A 89 -6.56 -12.16 -26.30
N ARG A 90 -7.02 -13.32 -26.79
CA ARG A 90 -8.09 -14.13 -26.16
C ARG A 90 -7.66 -15.52 -25.65
N HIS A 91 -6.38 -15.70 -25.34
CA HIS A 91 -5.96 -16.83 -24.50
C HIS A 91 -6.08 -16.47 -23.01
N ALA A 92 -7.23 -16.79 -22.42
CA ALA A 92 -7.33 -16.94 -20.98
C ALA A 92 -6.48 -18.14 -20.55
N TRP A 93 -5.27 -17.87 -20.06
CA TRP A 93 -4.26 -18.88 -19.76
C TRP A 93 -4.65 -19.70 -18.52
N ARG A 94 -5.52 -20.69 -18.72
CA ARG A 94 -5.89 -21.65 -17.67
C ARG A 94 -4.68 -22.53 -17.38
N TYR A 95 -4.00 -22.29 -16.26
CA TYR A 95 -3.04 -23.23 -15.70
C TYR A 95 -3.75 -24.59 -15.56
N PRO A 96 -3.23 -25.67 -16.17
CA PRO A 96 -3.88 -26.96 -16.07
C PRO A 96 -3.77 -27.44 -14.62
N GLN A 97 -4.91 -27.65 -13.95
CA GLN A 97 -4.98 -28.35 -12.66
C GLN A 97 -4.74 -29.85 -12.85
N GLN A 98 -3.66 -30.22 -13.56
CA GLN A 98 -3.11 -31.56 -13.47
C GLN A 98 -2.68 -31.78 -12.02
N ALA A 99 -3.10 -32.90 -11.45
CA ALA A 99 -2.82 -33.19 -10.06
C ALA A 99 -1.30 -33.31 -9.88
N LEU A 100 -0.70 -32.36 -9.16
CA LEU A 100 0.47 -32.71 -8.36
C LEU A 100 0.00 -33.82 -7.42
N GLU A 101 0.57 -35.01 -7.58
CA GLU A 101 0.39 -36.14 -6.67
C GLU A 101 0.60 -35.64 -5.24
N ALA A 102 -0.17 -36.17 -4.27
CA ALA A 102 -0.29 -35.63 -2.92
C ALA A 102 0.98 -35.79 -2.06
N ARG A 103 2.05 -35.09 -2.45
CA ARG A 103 3.26 -34.86 -1.67
C ARG A 103 2.91 -33.88 -0.56
N THR A 104 3.39 -34.16 0.65
CA THR A 104 3.13 -33.35 1.83
C THR A 104 3.65 -31.93 1.61
N MET A 105 2.75 -30.95 1.63
CA MET A 105 3.13 -29.52 1.63
C MET A 105 4.05 -29.24 2.81
N SER A 106 5.09 -28.43 2.61
CA SER A 106 5.99 -27.99 3.68
C SER A 106 5.39 -26.84 4.50
N LEU A 107 4.39 -26.14 3.95
CA LEU A 107 3.64 -25.10 4.64
C LEU A 107 2.65 -25.71 5.67
N PRO A 108 2.76 -25.39 6.97
CA PRO A 108 1.75 -25.77 7.96
C PRO A 108 0.45 -24.96 7.79
N PRO A 109 -0.66 -25.36 8.45
CA PRO A 109 -1.94 -24.65 8.37
C PRO A 109 -1.83 -23.16 8.70
N ALA A 110 -2.65 -22.33 8.05
CA ALA A 110 -2.67 -20.87 8.23
C ALA A 110 -2.93 -20.43 9.69
N THR A 111 -3.56 -21.27 10.51
CA THR A 111 -3.76 -21.07 11.94
C THR A 111 -2.48 -21.19 12.76
N ASP A 112 -1.53 -22.02 12.33
CA ASP A 112 -0.40 -22.46 13.14
C ASP A 112 0.84 -21.57 12.97
N PHE A 113 0.89 -20.84 11.84
CA PHE A 113 1.72 -19.64 11.69
C PHE A 113 1.45 -18.55 12.74
N ARG A 114 0.31 -18.60 13.46
CA ARG A 114 -0.10 -17.51 14.36
C ARG A 114 0.35 -17.73 15.82
N PRO A 115 1.00 -16.73 16.43
CA PRO A 115 1.26 -16.71 17.87
C PRO A 115 -0.02 -16.97 18.70
N LEU A 116 0.12 -17.68 19.82
CA LEU A 116 -1.02 -18.04 20.67
C LEU A 116 -1.86 -16.82 21.09
N GLY A 117 -1.22 -15.67 21.36
CA GLY A 117 -1.91 -14.42 21.67
C GLY A 117 -2.84 -13.92 20.55
N LEU A 118 -2.45 -14.09 19.28
CA LEU A 118 -3.29 -13.72 18.13
C LEU A 118 -4.48 -14.69 17.98
N ARG A 119 -4.26 -16.01 18.17
CA ARG A 119 -5.34 -17.01 18.17
C ARG A 119 -6.36 -16.75 19.27
N LEU A 120 -5.90 -16.40 20.48
CA LEU A 120 -6.76 -16.00 21.59
C LEU A 120 -7.55 -14.71 21.31
N LEU A 121 -6.91 -13.68 20.71
CA LEU A 121 -7.60 -12.45 20.32
C LEU A 121 -8.71 -12.73 19.30
N ASN A 122 -8.47 -13.55 18.28
CA ASN A 122 -9.49 -13.95 17.31
C ASN A 122 -10.67 -14.71 17.97
N ALA A 123 -10.41 -15.56 18.96
CA ALA A 123 -11.48 -16.22 19.72
C ALA A 123 -12.27 -15.27 20.64
N VAL A 124 -11.65 -14.18 21.11
CA VAL A 124 -12.27 -13.21 22.03
C VAL A 124 -13.08 -12.14 21.30
N PHE A 125 -12.58 -11.60 20.18
CA PHE A 125 -13.19 -10.46 19.49
C PHE A 125 -14.71 -10.61 19.21
N PRO A 126 -15.22 -11.71 18.62
CA PRO A 126 -16.65 -11.87 18.37
C PRO A 126 -17.51 -11.81 19.63
N ARG A 127 -17.01 -12.33 20.76
CA ARG A 127 -17.72 -12.28 22.05
C ARG A 127 -17.82 -10.86 22.59
N VAL A 128 -16.75 -10.07 22.44
CA VAL A 128 -16.67 -8.68 22.90
C VAL A 128 -17.53 -7.74 22.04
N TRP A 129 -17.64 -8.00 20.73
CA TRP A 129 -18.57 -7.29 19.84
C TRP A 129 -20.03 -7.65 20.12
N ASN A 130 -20.36 -8.94 20.23
CA ASN A 130 -21.72 -9.39 20.50
C ASN A 130 -22.23 -8.95 21.89
N ALA A 131 -21.34 -8.72 22.85
CA ALA A 131 -21.64 -8.15 24.16
C ALA A 131 -21.71 -6.60 24.18
N GLY A 132 -21.50 -5.94 23.04
CA GLY A 132 -21.49 -4.46 22.94
C GLY A 132 -20.33 -3.77 23.66
N LEU A 133 -19.32 -4.51 24.10
CA LEU A 133 -18.19 -4.01 24.90
C LEU A 133 -17.11 -3.30 24.03
N LEU A 134 -17.08 -3.59 22.74
CA LEU A 134 -16.37 -2.83 21.71
C LEU A 134 -17.28 -2.63 20.49
N PRO A 135 -17.16 -1.52 19.75
CA PRO A 135 -17.83 -1.37 18.47
C PRO A 135 -17.36 -2.45 17.49
N TYR A 136 -18.30 -2.97 16.69
CA TYR A 136 -17.98 -3.89 15.60
C TYR A 136 -17.23 -3.14 14.49
N PRO A 137 -16.13 -3.69 13.93
CA PRO A 137 -15.42 -3.13 12.78
C PRO A 137 -16.23 -3.33 11.49
N ASP A 138 -17.25 -2.50 11.34
CA ASP A 138 -18.15 -2.47 10.19
C ASP A 138 -17.43 -1.99 8.92
N LEU A 139 -17.80 -2.56 7.77
CA LEU A 139 -17.24 -2.23 6.45
C LEU A 139 -18.27 -1.58 5.52
N GLN A 140 -19.35 -0.98 6.05
CA GLN A 140 -20.20 -0.09 5.27
C GLN A 140 -19.53 1.27 5.02
N GLU A 141 -19.62 1.76 3.78
CA GLU A 141 -19.08 3.06 3.35
C GLU A 141 -19.58 4.21 4.24
N ALA A 142 -20.89 4.28 4.48
CA ALA A 142 -21.52 5.31 5.30
C ALA A 142 -21.04 5.30 6.77
N THR A 143 -20.78 4.12 7.35
CA THR A 143 -20.25 4.01 8.72
C THR A 143 -18.81 4.52 8.78
N LEU A 144 -17.99 4.12 7.80
CA LEU A 144 -16.60 4.56 7.68
C LEU A 144 -16.50 6.09 7.47
N ASP A 145 -17.34 6.66 6.61
CA ASP A 145 -17.41 8.12 6.39
C ASP A 145 -17.87 8.88 7.62
N ALA A 146 -18.90 8.40 8.32
CA ALA A 146 -19.38 9.02 9.56
C ALA A 146 -18.29 9.00 10.65
N MET A 147 -17.53 7.90 10.76
CA MET A 147 -16.39 7.79 11.68
C MET A 147 -15.21 8.67 11.26
N ALA A 148 -14.90 8.77 9.97
CA ALA A 148 -13.87 9.66 9.45
C ALA A 148 -14.21 11.13 9.73
N THR A 149 -15.44 11.52 9.40
CA THR A 149 -15.98 12.87 9.63
C THR A 149 -15.95 13.23 11.11
N LYS A 150 -16.53 12.39 11.97
CA LYS A 150 -16.60 12.62 13.42
C LYS A 150 -15.23 12.68 14.09
N SER A 151 -14.25 11.91 13.61
CA SER A 151 -12.90 11.85 14.22
C SER A 151 -11.90 12.87 13.67
N THR A 152 -12.29 13.67 12.66
CA THR A 152 -11.47 14.75 12.08
C THR A 152 -12.08 16.14 12.29
N GLY A 153 -13.42 16.24 12.36
CA GLY A 153 -14.15 17.50 12.32
C GLY A 153 -14.33 18.07 10.91
N LEU A 154 -14.03 17.29 9.88
CA LEU A 154 -14.04 17.67 8.46
C LEU A 154 -14.99 16.76 7.68
N SER A 155 -15.68 17.27 6.66
CA SER A 155 -16.64 16.50 5.84
C SER A 155 -16.41 16.61 4.33
N ASP A 156 -15.39 17.33 3.88
CA ASP A 156 -15.03 17.45 2.47
C ASP A 156 -13.89 16.51 2.11
N PHE A 157 -14.18 15.50 1.27
CA PHE A 157 -13.22 14.54 0.74
C PHE A 157 -12.57 15.00 -0.59
N GLY A 158 -12.98 16.16 -1.10
CA GLY A 158 -12.60 16.70 -2.40
C GLY A 158 -13.28 15.96 -3.56
N ASP A 159 -12.69 16.02 -4.75
CA ASP A 159 -12.99 15.03 -5.77
C ASP A 159 -12.40 13.68 -5.33
N ASP A 160 -13.28 12.78 -4.89
CA ASP A 160 -12.99 11.41 -4.54
C ASP A 160 -13.72 10.40 -5.43
N SER A 161 -14.34 10.84 -6.52
CA SER A 161 -15.17 10.04 -7.43
C SER A 161 -14.55 8.70 -7.84
N PHE A 162 -13.28 8.70 -8.24
CA PHE A 162 -12.49 7.50 -8.54
C PHE A 162 -12.22 6.65 -7.29
N ALA A 163 -11.80 7.27 -6.18
CA ALA A 163 -11.55 6.55 -4.93
C ALA A 163 -12.83 5.88 -4.40
N ARG A 164 -14.00 6.48 -4.67
CA ARG A 164 -15.32 5.92 -4.35
C ARG A 164 -15.69 4.73 -5.22
N SER A 165 -15.41 4.72 -6.52
CA SER A 165 -15.64 3.53 -7.35
C SER A 165 -14.71 2.38 -6.95
N GLN A 166 -13.45 2.67 -6.67
CA GLN A 166 -12.49 1.72 -6.12
C GLN A 166 -12.96 1.13 -4.77
N LEU A 167 -13.36 1.98 -3.82
CA LEU A 167 -13.85 1.56 -2.50
C LEU A 167 -15.12 0.70 -2.61
N ARG A 168 -16.07 1.07 -3.48
CA ARG A 168 -17.32 0.32 -3.70
C ARG A 168 -17.12 -1.05 -4.36
N MET A 169 -16.01 -1.27 -5.05
CA MET A 169 -15.60 -2.60 -5.51
C MET A 169 -14.82 -3.37 -4.44
N LEU A 170 -14.08 -2.69 -3.56
CA LEU A 170 -13.31 -3.31 -2.49
C LEU A 170 -14.19 -3.81 -1.32
N LEU A 171 -15.16 -3.01 -0.86
CA LEU A 171 -15.98 -3.36 0.31
C LEU A 171 -16.75 -4.68 0.15
N PRO A 172 -17.43 -4.97 -0.99
CA PRO A 172 -18.05 -6.28 -1.20
C PRO A 172 -17.04 -7.42 -1.20
N ALA A 173 -15.88 -7.27 -1.87
CA ALA A 173 -14.85 -8.32 -1.93
C ALA A 173 -14.24 -8.63 -0.54
N LEU A 174 -14.15 -7.64 0.35
CA LEU A 174 -13.73 -7.85 1.74
C LEU A 174 -14.76 -8.65 2.57
N GLU A 175 -16.04 -8.55 2.24
CA GLU A 175 -17.12 -9.30 2.90
C GLU A 175 -17.31 -10.72 2.31
N SER A 176 -17.23 -10.87 0.97
CA SER A 176 -17.58 -12.13 0.27
C SER A 176 -16.39 -13.03 -0.09
N GLU A 177 -15.22 -12.46 -0.43
CA GLU A 177 -14.09 -13.21 -1.02
C GLU A 177 -12.92 -13.36 -0.05
N ALA A 178 -12.61 -12.30 0.71
CA ALA A 178 -11.40 -12.21 1.52
C ALA A 178 -11.36 -13.14 2.75
N GLN A 179 -12.50 -13.70 3.14
CA GLN A 179 -12.66 -14.62 4.29
C GLN A 179 -11.93 -14.11 5.54
N LEU A 180 -12.18 -12.85 5.91
CA LEU A 180 -11.45 -12.16 6.97
C LEU A 180 -11.73 -12.80 8.34
N ASN A 181 -10.66 -13.18 9.02
CA ASN A 181 -10.71 -13.51 10.45
C ASN A 181 -10.93 -12.22 11.28
N PRO A 182 -11.27 -12.31 12.58
CA PRO A 182 -11.57 -11.12 13.39
C PRO A 182 -10.46 -10.05 13.40
N MET A 183 -9.18 -10.43 13.50
CA MET A 183 -8.06 -9.49 13.35
C MET A 183 -7.97 -8.93 11.92
N GLY A 184 -8.17 -9.76 10.90
CA GLY A 184 -8.22 -9.32 9.50
C GLY A 184 -9.26 -8.23 9.25
N ARG A 185 -10.45 -8.36 9.84
CA ARG A 185 -11.50 -7.34 9.80
C ARG A 185 -11.12 -6.07 10.55
N VAL A 186 -10.51 -6.18 11.75
CA VAL A 186 -9.99 -5.02 12.50
C VAL A 186 -8.93 -4.26 11.69
N ILE A 187 -8.00 -4.99 11.04
CA ILE A 187 -6.97 -4.39 10.18
C ILE A 187 -7.61 -3.72 8.97
N ALA A 188 -8.51 -4.41 8.24
CA ALA A 188 -9.19 -3.85 7.07
C ALA A 188 -9.96 -2.56 7.41
N HIS A 189 -10.85 -2.60 8.40
CA HIS A 189 -11.59 -1.43 8.89
C HIS A 189 -10.64 -0.29 9.30
N GLY A 190 -9.59 -0.60 10.07
CA GLY A 190 -8.60 0.38 10.52
C GLY A 190 -7.84 1.04 9.37
N THR A 191 -7.45 0.28 8.33
CA THR A 191 -6.78 0.84 7.14
C THR A 191 -7.70 1.73 6.32
N LEU A 192 -8.95 1.32 6.06
CA LEU A 192 -9.90 2.09 5.27
C LEU A 192 -10.30 3.40 5.98
N LEU A 193 -10.64 3.31 7.27
CA LEU A 193 -10.95 4.48 8.10
C LEU A 193 -9.76 5.46 8.17
N LYS A 194 -8.52 4.95 8.25
CA LYS A 194 -7.33 5.80 8.20
C LYS A 194 -7.21 6.53 6.87
N SER A 195 -7.34 5.85 5.73
CA SER A 195 -7.24 6.48 4.40
C SER A 195 -8.31 7.56 4.21
N LEU A 196 -9.55 7.33 4.66
CA LEU A 196 -10.62 8.34 4.63
C LEU A 196 -10.28 9.57 5.48
N LYS A 197 -9.79 9.38 6.71
CA LYS A 197 -9.36 10.49 7.59
C LYS A 197 -8.20 11.28 7.02
N GLU A 198 -7.23 10.61 6.41
CA GLU A 198 -6.11 11.25 5.76
C GLU A 198 -6.55 11.99 4.49
N ARG A 199 -7.52 11.47 3.72
CA ARG A 199 -8.10 12.21 2.59
C ARG A 199 -8.77 13.52 3.02
N LEU A 200 -9.56 13.50 4.10
CA LEU A 200 -10.14 14.70 4.71
C LEU A 200 -9.04 15.72 5.12
N TRP A 201 -7.98 15.27 5.80
CA TRP A 201 -6.86 16.14 6.17
C TRP A 201 -6.06 16.67 4.97
N ALA A 202 -5.93 15.89 3.90
CA ALA A 202 -5.26 16.34 2.68
C ALA A 202 -6.08 17.42 1.96
N GLN A 203 -7.40 17.24 1.86
CA GLN A 203 -8.31 18.21 1.24
C GLN A 203 -8.36 19.52 2.04
N ASP A 204 -8.39 19.47 3.37
CA ASP A 204 -8.23 20.65 4.24
C ASP A 204 -6.87 21.34 4.03
N LEU A 205 -5.78 20.58 3.94
CA LEU A 205 -4.45 21.12 3.63
C LEU A 205 -4.43 21.81 2.26
N PHE A 206 -4.92 21.18 1.19
CA PHE A 206 -4.96 21.77 -0.17
C PHE A 206 -5.83 23.03 -0.23
N LYS A 207 -6.89 23.12 0.58
CA LYS A 207 -7.74 24.32 0.68
C LYS A 207 -7.06 25.48 1.41
N ARG A 208 -6.29 25.19 2.46
CA ARG A 208 -5.56 26.21 3.25
C ARG A 208 -4.23 26.61 2.61
N HIS A 209 -3.66 25.73 1.80
CA HIS A 209 -2.35 25.85 1.16
C HIS A 209 -2.45 25.43 -0.32
N PRO A 210 -3.13 26.23 -1.17
CA PRO A 210 -3.24 25.92 -2.59
C PRO A 210 -1.89 25.85 -3.30
N GLU A 211 -0.85 26.53 -2.78
CA GLU A 211 0.51 26.50 -3.31
C GLU A 211 1.15 25.11 -3.29
N ILE A 212 0.57 24.16 -2.54
CA ILE A 212 0.94 22.74 -2.60
C ILE A 212 0.65 22.15 -3.99
N LEU A 213 -0.48 22.50 -4.60
CA LEU A 213 -0.91 21.92 -5.89
C LEU A 213 -0.17 22.55 -7.08
N ASP A 214 0.25 23.81 -6.95
CA ASP A 214 1.06 24.51 -7.96
C ASP A 214 2.55 24.13 -7.91
N ARG A 215 3.01 23.56 -6.78
CA ARG A 215 4.40 23.19 -6.55
C ARG A 215 4.91 22.21 -7.62
N PRO A 216 5.96 22.54 -8.40
CA PRO A 216 6.52 21.60 -9.37
C PRO A 216 7.18 20.40 -8.68
N LEU A 217 7.28 19.30 -9.42
CA LEU A 217 8.11 18.14 -9.07
C LEU A 217 9.09 17.91 -10.22
N ALA A 218 10.38 17.80 -9.91
CA ALA A 218 11.35 17.30 -10.88
C ALA A 218 10.99 15.87 -11.35
N PRO A 219 11.32 15.48 -12.59
CA PRO A 219 10.97 14.18 -13.15
C PRO A 219 11.44 13.02 -12.24
N PRO A 220 10.55 12.11 -11.81
CA PRO A 220 10.91 11.09 -10.84
C PRO A 220 11.82 10.01 -11.46
N ILE A 221 12.68 9.45 -10.61
CA ILE A 221 13.45 8.25 -10.89
C ILE A 221 12.59 7.08 -10.41
N VAL A 222 12.18 6.21 -11.32
CA VAL A 222 11.19 5.16 -11.04
C VAL A 222 11.86 3.80 -11.18
N VAL A 223 12.04 3.09 -10.07
CA VAL A 223 12.56 1.72 -10.08
C VAL A 223 11.40 0.76 -10.35
N ILE A 224 11.40 0.14 -11.53
CA ILE A 224 10.33 -0.75 -12.00
C ILE A 224 10.84 -2.19 -12.04
N GLY A 225 10.08 -3.11 -11.49
CA GLY A 225 10.35 -4.53 -11.58
C GLY A 225 9.28 -5.33 -10.85
N GLN A 226 9.30 -6.65 -11.04
CA GLN A 226 8.40 -7.53 -10.30
C GLN A 226 8.67 -7.46 -8.80
N MET A 227 7.67 -7.82 -8.00
CA MET A 227 7.86 -8.03 -6.57
C MET A 227 9.01 -9.04 -6.34
N ARG A 228 9.86 -8.79 -5.34
CA ARG A 228 11.06 -9.61 -5.03
C ARG A 228 12.17 -9.65 -6.12
N SER A 229 12.10 -8.84 -7.18
CA SER A 229 13.17 -8.75 -8.22
C SER A 229 14.44 -7.98 -7.81
N GLY A 230 14.49 -7.45 -6.59
CA GLY A 230 15.62 -6.65 -6.08
C GLY A 230 15.39 -5.14 -6.04
N THR A 231 14.23 -4.68 -6.54
CA THR A 231 13.78 -3.27 -6.55
C THR A 231 14.04 -2.52 -5.23
N THR A 232 13.76 -3.11 -4.06
CA THR A 232 14.01 -2.49 -2.75
C THR A 232 15.50 -2.19 -2.50
N ARG A 233 16.43 -3.06 -2.91
CA ARG A 233 17.87 -2.80 -2.77
C ARG A 233 18.27 -1.61 -3.63
N LEU A 234 17.75 -1.52 -4.85
CA LEU A 234 18.08 -0.48 -5.81
C LEU A 234 17.49 0.90 -5.40
N GLN A 235 16.22 0.93 -4.97
CA GLN A 235 15.58 2.14 -4.44
C GLN A 235 16.33 2.67 -3.20
N ARG A 236 16.65 1.79 -2.24
CA ARG A 236 17.36 2.18 -1.02
C ARG A 236 18.78 2.66 -1.29
N LEU A 237 19.48 2.09 -2.27
CA LEU A 237 20.79 2.58 -2.73
C LEU A 237 20.70 3.99 -3.33
N LEU A 238 19.81 4.19 -4.31
CA LEU A 238 19.58 5.50 -4.92
C LEU A 238 19.25 6.56 -3.87
N GLY A 239 18.33 6.26 -2.95
CA GLY A 239 17.92 7.17 -1.88
C GLY A 239 18.94 7.38 -0.75
N GLN A 240 20.15 6.81 -0.81
CA GLN A 240 21.25 7.26 0.07
C GLN A 240 21.87 8.59 -0.41
N ASP A 241 21.68 8.98 -1.67
CA ASP A 241 22.21 10.23 -2.21
C ASP A 241 21.29 11.42 -1.87
N PRO A 242 21.78 12.46 -1.17
CA PRO A 242 20.96 13.62 -0.80
C PRO A 242 20.52 14.49 -1.99
N ARG A 243 21.05 14.27 -3.20
CA ARG A 243 20.55 14.88 -4.45
C ARG A 243 19.22 14.31 -4.89
N PHE A 244 18.75 13.22 -4.28
CA PHE A 244 17.49 12.55 -4.59
C PHE A 244 16.56 12.50 -3.36
N ALA A 245 15.25 12.56 -3.59
CA ALA A 245 14.25 12.50 -2.54
C ALA A 245 13.63 11.10 -2.46
N ALA A 246 13.81 10.40 -1.34
CA ALA A 246 13.10 9.15 -1.07
C ALA A 246 12.00 9.35 -0.03
N LEU A 247 10.93 8.55 -0.07
CA LEU A 247 9.95 8.48 1.02
C LEU A 247 10.46 7.58 2.14
N ARG A 248 10.29 8.00 3.39
CA ARG A 248 10.50 7.13 4.55
C ARG A 248 9.24 6.34 4.85
N LEU A 249 9.39 5.19 5.48
CA LEU A 249 8.29 4.29 5.82
C LEU A 249 7.14 4.97 6.59
N TYR A 250 7.40 5.95 7.47
CA TYR A 250 6.33 6.68 8.16
C TYR A 250 5.51 7.60 7.24
N GLU A 251 6.12 8.08 6.15
CA GLU A 251 5.47 8.92 5.13
C GLU A 251 4.75 8.03 4.10
N SER A 252 5.30 6.86 3.78
CA SER A 252 4.58 5.82 3.04
C SER A 252 3.32 5.38 3.80
N MET A 253 3.48 4.93 5.05
CA MET A 253 2.35 4.46 5.87
C MET A 253 1.31 5.54 6.17
N SER A 254 1.66 6.82 6.12
CA SER A 254 0.79 7.94 6.50
C SER A 254 1.24 9.21 5.76
N PRO A 255 0.88 9.37 4.48
CA PRO A 255 1.45 10.44 3.65
C PRO A 255 1.03 11.84 4.10
N VAL A 256 -0.17 11.97 4.64
CA VAL A 256 -0.76 13.25 5.01
C VAL A 256 -0.28 13.68 6.40
N PRO A 257 0.38 14.84 6.56
CA PRO A 257 0.82 15.33 7.85
C PRO A 257 -0.37 15.58 8.79
N TRP A 258 -0.45 14.84 9.89
CA TRP A 258 -1.54 14.96 10.85
C TRP A 258 -1.63 16.39 11.43
N PRO A 259 -2.80 16.83 11.94
CA PRO A 259 -2.93 18.12 12.62
C PRO A 259 -1.97 18.32 13.80
N SER A 260 -1.45 17.23 14.38
CA SER A 260 -0.39 17.23 15.41
C SER A 260 1.02 17.32 14.83
N SER A 261 1.29 16.75 13.65
CA SER A 261 2.53 16.94 12.87
C SER A 261 2.69 18.39 12.44
N GLN A 262 1.61 19.01 11.95
CA GLN A 262 1.56 20.42 11.53
C GLN A 262 1.92 21.40 12.67
N ARG A 263 1.59 21.07 13.93
CA ARG A 263 1.91 21.89 15.11
C ARG A 263 3.39 21.84 15.52
N ASN A 264 4.13 20.79 15.16
CA ASN A 264 5.56 20.67 15.46
C ASN A 264 6.26 19.75 14.44
N PRO A 265 6.65 20.28 13.26
CA PRO A 265 7.35 19.49 12.23
C PRO A 265 8.67 18.85 12.70
N LYS A 266 9.31 19.40 13.76
CA LYS A 266 10.53 18.82 14.35
C LYS A 266 10.28 17.56 15.20
N ARG A 267 9.02 17.19 15.46
CA ARG A 267 8.62 16.00 16.23
C ARG A 267 7.36 15.36 15.64
N ASP A 268 7.46 14.88 14.40
CA ASP A 268 6.33 14.27 13.70
C ASP A 268 5.82 12.98 14.43
N PRO A 269 4.58 12.96 14.95
CA PRO A 269 4.02 11.81 15.65
C PRO A 269 3.82 10.58 14.77
N ARG A 270 3.80 10.73 13.43
CA ARG A 270 3.70 9.61 12.48
C ARG A 270 4.86 8.63 12.64
N VAL A 271 6.08 9.11 12.91
CA VAL A 271 7.26 8.25 13.16
C VAL A 271 7.00 7.29 14.32
N GLY A 272 6.52 7.82 15.46
CA GLY A 272 6.21 7.02 16.64
C GLY A 272 5.00 6.09 16.45
N TYR A 273 4.04 6.48 15.61
CA TYR A 273 2.94 5.60 15.19
C TYR A 273 3.45 4.41 14.37
N THR A 274 4.25 4.65 13.32
CA THR A 274 4.85 3.60 12.49
C THR A 274 5.75 2.67 13.30
N GLN A 275 6.54 3.18 14.24
CA GLN A 275 7.31 2.34 15.18
C GLN A 275 6.42 1.38 15.98
N ARG A 276 5.28 1.85 16.50
CA ARG A 276 4.33 1.00 17.24
C ARG A 276 3.57 0.04 16.33
N ALA A 277 3.24 0.45 15.11
CA ALA A 277 2.60 -0.40 14.10
C ALA A 277 3.52 -1.56 13.70
N PHE A 278 4.81 -1.30 13.46
CA PHE A 278 5.79 -2.35 13.16
C PHE A 278 6.11 -3.25 14.37
N ALA A 279 6.20 -2.71 15.57
CA ALA A 279 6.34 -3.53 16.78
C ALA A 279 5.13 -4.47 16.99
N PHE A 280 3.92 -4.01 16.66
CA PHE A 280 2.72 -4.86 16.66
C PHE A 280 2.72 -5.87 15.51
N LEU A 281 3.11 -5.47 14.30
CA LEU A 281 3.18 -6.36 13.13
C LEU A 281 4.16 -7.52 13.36
N ASN A 282 5.36 -7.23 13.85
CA ASN A 282 6.37 -8.23 14.20
C ASN A 282 5.92 -9.14 15.35
N TYR A 283 5.04 -8.67 16.25
CA TYR A 283 4.45 -9.50 17.31
C TYR A 283 3.37 -10.45 16.77
N ILE A 284 2.50 -10.00 15.88
CA ILE A 284 1.44 -10.85 15.29
C ILE A 284 1.94 -11.75 14.17
N ASN A 285 3.05 -11.38 13.52
CA ASN A 285 3.75 -12.16 12.51
C ASN A 285 5.27 -11.99 12.62
N PRO A 286 5.95 -12.89 13.36
CA PRO A 286 7.41 -12.88 13.48
C PRO A 286 8.14 -13.03 12.13
N GLY A 287 7.54 -13.72 11.15
CA GLY A 287 8.12 -13.95 9.82
C GLY A 287 8.22 -12.70 8.93
N ILE A 288 7.45 -11.64 9.21
CA ILE A 288 7.56 -10.37 8.49
C ILE A 288 8.90 -9.67 8.74
N ALA A 289 9.46 -9.78 9.95
CA ALA A 289 10.75 -9.17 10.29
C ALA A 289 11.91 -9.69 9.42
N ALA A 290 11.86 -10.96 9.01
CA ALA A 290 12.87 -11.61 8.17
C ALA A 290 12.55 -11.51 6.65
N THR A 291 11.28 -11.35 6.24
CA THR A 291 10.92 -11.16 4.81
C THR A 291 10.94 -9.70 4.34
N HIS A 292 10.74 -8.72 5.23
CA HIS A 292 10.79 -7.29 4.93
C HIS A 292 11.43 -6.45 6.05
N PRO A 293 12.76 -6.58 6.29
CA PRO A 293 13.47 -5.73 7.25
C PRO A 293 13.40 -4.25 6.84
N THR A 294 12.69 -3.48 7.66
CA THR A 294 12.47 -2.04 7.50
C THR A 294 12.21 -1.40 8.88
N GLY A 295 12.32 -0.08 8.95
CA GLY A 295 12.12 0.70 10.16
C GLY A 295 11.47 2.04 9.82
N ALA A 296 10.87 2.72 10.80
CA ALA A 296 10.03 3.90 10.53
C ALA A 296 10.72 5.03 9.74
N LEU A 297 12.04 5.14 9.83
CA LEU A 297 12.87 6.14 9.12
C LEU A 297 13.63 5.57 7.91
N GLU A 298 13.53 4.27 7.64
CA GLU A 298 14.09 3.64 6.44
C GLU A 298 13.32 4.06 5.20
N ILE A 299 13.99 3.95 4.05
CA ILE A 299 13.43 4.24 2.73
C ILE A 299 12.53 3.09 2.27
N ASP A 300 11.33 3.41 1.79
CA ASP A 300 10.33 2.41 1.43
C ASP A 300 9.40 2.84 0.28
N GLU A 301 8.50 1.95 -0.12
CA GLU A 301 7.57 2.11 -1.25
C GLU A 301 6.59 3.28 -1.04
N GLU A 302 6.18 3.99 -2.10
CA GLU A 302 5.06 4.96 -2.07
C GLU A 302 3.66 4.33 -1.89
N LEU A 303 3.60 3.11 -1.36
CA LEU A 303 2.39 2.29 -1.20
C LEU A 303 1.18 3.06 -0.65
N GLY A 304 1.30 3.69 0.52
CA GLY A 304 0.16 4.37 1.15
C GLY A 304 -0.32 5.63 0.42
N LEU A 305 0.42 6.11 -0.59
CA LEU A 305 -0.02 7.20 -1.48
C LEU A 305 -0.90 6.68 -2.63
N LEU A 306 -0.73 5.42 -3.03
CA LEU A 306 -1.64 4.72 -3.96
C LEU A 306 -2.88 4.19 -3.22
N ASP A 307 -2.70 3.56 -2.05
CA ASP A 307 -3.81 3.08 -1.20
C ASP A 307 -4.76 4.22 -0.74
N ALA A 308 -4.31 5.48 -0.77
CA ALA A 308 -5.14 6.68 -0.52
C ALA A 308 -6.24 6.92 -1.59
N SER A 309 -6.15 6.24 -2.74
CA SER A 309 -7.17 6.15 -3.78
C SER A 309 -7.89 4.79 -3.79
N PHE A 310 -7.67 3.94 -2.79
CA PHE A 310 -8.15 2.55 -2.71
C PHE A 310 -7.81 1.69 -3.94
N THR A 311 -6.67 1.97 -4.59
CA THR A 311 -6.03 1.07 -5.56
C THR A 311 -4.69 0.66 -4.97
N GLY A 312 -4.33 -0.62 -5.04
CA GLY A 312 -3.16 -1.10 -4.31
C GLY A 312 -2.83 -2.56 -4.54
N ALA A 313 -1.65 -2.80 -5.14
CA ALA A 313 -1.06 -4.14 -5.24
C ALA A 313 -0.75 -4.77 -3.87
N ALA A 314 -0.76 -4.00 -2.77
CA ALA A 314 -0.65 -4.55 -1.42
C ALA A 314 -2.00 -4.96 -0.82
N ILE A 315 -3.13 -4.39 -1.26
CA ILE A 315 -4.47 -4.80 -0.78
C ILE A 315 -4.74 -6.25 -1.19
N GLU A 316 -4.42 -6.59 -2.44
CA GLU A 316 -4.44 -7.95 -2.98
C GLU A 316 -3.33 -8.85 -2.41
N ALA A 317 -2.11 -8.36 -2.15
CA ALA A 317 -1.06 -9.17 -1.51
C ALA A 317 -1.36 -9.51 -0.04
N GLN A 318 -2.23 -8.73 0.61
CA GLN A 318 -2.67 -8.94 1.99
C GLN A 318 -3.96 -9.77 2.11
N ARG A 319 -4.80 -9.82 1.07
CA ARG A 319 -6.19 -10.32 1.15
C ARG A 319 -6.64 -10.97 -0.17
N ARG A 320 -7.39 -12.08 -0.09
CA ARG A 320 -7.98 -12.75 -1.26
C ARG A 320 -9.18 -11.95 -1.81
N VAL A 321 -8.90 -10.90 -2.58
CA VAL A 321 -9.93 -10.02 -3.21
C VAL A 321 -9.87 -10.06 -4.75
N PRO A 322 -10.01 -11.24 -5.40
CA PRO A 322 -9.84 -11.37 -6.84
C PRO A 322 -10.76 -10.46 -7.66
N SER A 323 -12.04 -10.27 -7.32
CA SER A 323 -12.92 -9.41 -8.13
C SER A 323 -12.42 -7.95 -8.21
N PHE A 324 -12.01 -7.40 -7.06
CA PHE A 324 -11.37 -6.09 -6.95
C PHE A 324 -10.02 -6.04 -7.69
N ALA A 325 -9.19 -7.09 -7.59
CA ALA A 325 -7.91 -7.16 -8.30
C ALA A 325 -8.10 -7.17 -9.84
N ARG A 326 -9.05 -7.97 -10.35
CA ARG A 326 -9.43 -7.98 -11.77
C ARG A 326 -10.00 -6.63 -12.22
N TYR A 327 -10.78 -5.95 -11.36
CA TYR A 327 -11.32 -4.62 -11.63
C TYR A 327 -10.22 -3.55 -11.73
N CYS A 328 -9.23 -3.57 -10.83
CA CYS A 328 -8.10 -2.63 -10.87
C CYS A 328 -7.26 -2.80 -12.15
N GLU A 329 -6.91 -4.04 -12.51
CA GLU A 329 -6.15 -4.34 -13.74
C GLU A 329 -6.90 -4.01 -15.06
N ALA A 330 -8.21 -3.78 -14.99
CA ALA A 330 -9.05 -3.39 -16.12
C ALA A 330 -9.44 -1.89 -16.13
N THR A 331 -9.12 -1.14 -15.07
CA THR A 331 -9.52 0.26 -14.88
C THR A 331 -8.32 1.19 -15.08
N ASP A 332 -8.52 2.32 -15.78
CA ASP A 332 -7.48 3.34 -15.92
C ASP A 332 -7.11 3.93 -14.56
N GLN A 333 -5.88 3.70 -14.12
CA GLN A 333 -5.35 4.16 -12.84
C GLN A 333 -4.83 5.61 -12.88
N THR A 334 -4.91 6.32 -14.01
CA THR A 334 -4.45 7.71 -14.15
C THR A 334 -4.96 8.65 -13.04
N PRO A 335 -6.24 8.60 -12.60
CA PRO A 335 -6.71 9.40 -11.46
C PRO A 335 -6.00 9.08 -10.13
N ALA A 336 -5.61 7.82 -9.90
CA ALA A 336 -4.82 7.44 -8.72
C ALA A 336 -3.38 7.99 -8.80
N TYR A 337 -2.76 7.97 -9.98
CA TYR A 337 -1.43 8.56 -10.19
C TYR A 337 -1.46 10.09 -10.07
N LEU A 338 -2.54 10.75 -10.49
CA LEU A 338 -2.78 12.17 -10.22
C LEU A 338 -2.91 12.45 -8.71
N HIS A 339 -3.53 11.56 -7.93
CA HIS A 339 -3.58 11.70 -6.47
C HIS A 339 -2.22 11.45 -5.81
N LEU A 340 -1.48 10.42 -6.25
CA LEU A 340 -0.07 10.18 -5.87
C LEU A 340 0.79 11.43 -6.10
N ARG A 341 0.66 12.08 -7.26
CA ARG A 341 1.35 13.35 -7.56
C ARG A 341 1.02 14.44 -6.54
N ARG A 342 -0.26 14.65 -6.20
CA ARG A 342 -0.68 15.62 -5.16
C ARG A 342 -0.12 15.28 -3.77
N LEU A 343 -0.01 14.00 -3.43
CA LEU A 343 0.57 13.55 -2.16
C LEU A 343 2.11 13.69 -2.12
N LEU A 344 2.80 13.51 -3.25
CA LEU A 344 4.23 13.80 -3.40
C LEU A 344 4.51 15.30 -3.32
N GLN A 345 3.66 16.14 -3.93
CA GLN A 345 3.70 17.60 -3.77
C GLN A 345 3.53 18.01 -2.30
N LEU A 346 2.53 17.45 -1.61
CA LEU A 346 2.30 17.66 -0.17
C LEU A 346 3.51 17.24 0.69
N ALA A 347 4.10 16.07 0.43
CA ALA A 347 5.29 15.62 1.14
C ALA A 347 6.48 16.56 0.90
N SER A 348 6.71 16.95 -0.36
CA SER A 348 7.78 17.88 -0.76
C SER A 348 7.62 19.27 -0.10
N TRP A 349 6.39 19.81 -0.05
CA TRP A 349 6.05 21.06 0.65
C TRP A 349 6.27 20.93 2.17
N PHE A 350 5.72 19.90 2.81
CA PHE A 350 5.78 19.73 4.27
C PHE A 350 7.21 19.52 4.80
N ARG A 351 8.09 18.94 3.97
CA ARG A 351 9.53 18.78 4.24
C ARG A 351 10.32 20.08 4.12
N GLY A 352 9.81 21.10 3.41
CA GLY A 352 10.62 22.22 2.93
C GLY A 352 11.70 21.78 1.93
N GLN A 353 11.42 20.74 1.13
CA GLN A 353 12.35 20.19 0.14
C GLN A 353 12.61 21.22 -0.99
N ASP A 354 13.67 21.04 -1.76
CA ASP A 354 13.80 21.71 -3.06
C ASP A 354 12.87 21.01 -4.08
N PRO A 355 12.01 21.75 -4.82
CA PRO A 355 11.22 21.19 -5.93
C PRO A 355 12.06 20.52 -7.04
N ALA A 356 13.31 20.95 -7.21
CA ALA A 356 14.25 20.40 -8.19
C ALA A 356 14.84 19.04 -7.78
N THR A 357 14.70 18.61 -6.52
CA THR A 357 15.13 17.28 -6.06
C THR A 357 14.14 16.21 -6.57
N PRO A 358 14.54 15.31 -7.50
CA PRO A 358 13.63 14.31 -8.05
C PRO A 358 13.34 13.21 -7.02
N PHE A 359 12.12 12.67 -7.07
CA PHE A 359 11.74 11.56 -6.19
C PHE A 359 12.20 10.20 -6.73
N VAL A 360 12.72 9.35 -5.85
CA VAL A 360 13.02 7.93 -6.13
C VAL A 360 11.82 7.08 -5.71
N LEU A 361 11.00 6.73 -6.69
CA LEU A 361 9.76 5.95 -6.53
C LEU A 361 10.01 4.47 -6.83
N LYS A 362 9.29 3.58 -6.16
CA LYS A 362 9.37 2.13 -6.35
C LYS A 362 8.15 1.43 -5.76
N MET A 363 7.32 0.89 -6.64
CA MET A 363 6.23 -0.05 -6.35
C MET A 363 6.17 -1.10 -7.47
N PRO A 364 5.95 -2.39 -7.18
CA PRO A 364 5.65 -3.40 -8.22
C PRO A 364 4.42 -3.03 -9.06
N GLN A 365 3.51 -2.22 -8.51
CA GLN A 365 2.36 -1.67 -9.20
C GLN A 365 2.72 -0.71 -10.36
N HIS A 366 3.88 -0.04 -10.34
CA HIS A 366 4.35 0.75 -11.47
C HIS A 366 4.61 -0.09 -12.74
N MET A 367 4.83 -1.40 -12.58
CA MET A 367 4.93 -2.34 -13.70
C MET A 367 3.55 -2.74 -14.25
N GLN A 368 2.49 -2.58 -13.45
CA GLN A 368 1.10 -2.87 -13.81
C GLN A 368 0.42 -1.67 -14.46
N ASP A 369 0.65 -0.49 -13.88
CA ASP A 369 -0.06 0.73 -14.23
C ASP A 369 0.86 1.68 -15.04
N LEU A 370 1.87 1.15 -15.73
CA LEU A 370 2.89 1.95 -16.42
C LEU A 370 2.31 3.03 -17.36
N PRO A 371 1.22 2.81 -18.12
CA PRO A 371 0.58 3.86 -18.90
C PRO A 371 0.10 5.05 -18.05
N ALA A 372 -0.48 4.79 -16.87
CA ALA A 372 -0.94 5.83 -15.94
C ALA A 372 0.23 6.58 -15.29
N LEU A 373 1.32 5.88 -14.97
CA LEU A 373 2.56 6.51 -14.49
C LEU A 373 3.12 7.47 -15.56
N MET A 374 3.23 7.03 -16.81
CA MET A 374 3.76 7.88 -17.89
C MET A 374 2.79 9.00 -18.30
N ALA A 375 1.49 8.85 -18.09
CA ALA A 375 0.52 9.94 -18.32
C ALA A 375 0.68 11.08 -17.30
N VAL A 376 1.08 10.78 -16.06
CA VAL A 376 1.22 11.78 -14.97
C VAL A 376 2.65 12.30 -14.80
N PHE A 377 3.63 11.49 -15.19
CA PHE A 377 5.06 11.79 -15.14
C PHE A 377 5.72 11.48 -16.51
N PRO A 378 5.38 12.24 -17.57
CA PRO A 378 5.82 11.94 -18.94
C PRO A 378 7.35 11.94 -19.11
N ASP A 379 8.07 12.71 -18.30
CA ASP A 379 9.53 12.84 -18.35
C ASP A 379 10.29 11.86 -17.43
N ALA A 380 9.59 10.93 -16.78
CA ALA A 380 10.18 10.04 -15.77
C ALA A 380 11.39 9.24 -16.28
N LYS A 381 12.35 9.00 -15.38
CA LYS A 381 13.56 8.20 -15.61
C LYS A 381 13.34 6.78 -15.07
N LEU A 382 13.08 5.83 -15.95
CA LEU A 382 12.70 4.47 -15.60
C LEU A 382 13.93 3.55 -15.50
N VAL A 383 14.08 2.89 -14.37
CA VAL A 383 15.13 1.90 -14.11
C VAL A 383 14.48 0.54 -13.97
N PHE A 384 14.49 -0.25 -15.05
CA PHE A 384 13.92 -1.60 -15.07
C PHE A 384 14.91 -2.60 -14.48
N ILE A 385 14.50 -3.33 -13.44
CA ILE A 385 15.30 -4.41 -12.84
C ILE A 385 14.71 -5.79 -13.14
N HIS A 386 15.57 -6.64 -13.69
CA HIS A 386 15.26 -7.97 -14.17
C HIS A 386 15.87 -9.05 -13.27
N ARG A 387 15.07 -10.08 -12.96
CA ARG A 387 15.43 -11.21 -12.11
C ARG A 387 14.80 -12.49 -12.67
N ASP A 388 15.35 -13.65 -12.32
CA ASP A 388 14.81 -14.96 -12.66
C ASP A 388 13.30 -15.05 -12.32
N PRO A 389 12.42 -15.35 -13.30
CA PRO A 389 10.98 -15.43 -13.08
C PRO A 389 10.55 -16.48 -12.03
N ALA A 390 11.22 -17.63 -11.93
CA ALA A 390 10.90 -18.65 -10.95
C ALA A 390 11.31 -18.22 -9.53
N ALA A 391 12.52 -17.64 -9.37
CA ALA A 391 12.95 -17.08 -8.08
C ALA A 391 12.06 -15.91 -7.62
N VAL A 392 11.61 -15.07 -8.58
CA VAL A 392 10.62 -14.00 -8.35
C VAL A 392 9.28 -14.55 -7.90
N LEU A 393 8.73 -15.56 -8.59
CA LEU A 393 7.39 -16.09 -8.31
C LEU A 393 7.33 -16.84 -6.98
N GLY A 394 8.26 -17.76 -6.71
CA GLY A 394 8.31 -18.48 -5.43
C GLY A 394 8.49 -17.53 -4.23
N SER A 395 9.42 -16.57 -4.33
CA SER A 395 9.61 -15.58 -3.27
C SER A 395 8.40 -14.66 -3.09
N SER A 396 7.67 -14.37 -4.18
CA SER A 396 6.45 -13.55 -4.15
C SER A 396 5.31 -14.29 -3.47
N ALA A 397 5.02 -15.52 -3.89
CA ALA A 397 3.98 -16.36 -3.31
C ALA A 397 4.23 -16.62 -1.81
N SER A 398 5.48 -16.90 -1.43
CA SER A 398 5.88 -17.04 -0.03
C SER A 398 5.66 -15.76 0.79
N MET A 399 6.00 -14.58 0.26
CA MET A 399 5.75 -13.32 0.97
C MET A 399 4.25 -13.02 1.11
N VAL A 400 3.45 -13.32 0.08
CA VAL A 400 1.99 -13.11 0.07
C VAL A 400 1.30 -14.03 1.06
N TRP A 401 1.67 -15.32 1.08
CA TRP A 401 1.21 -16.27 2.09
C TRP A 401 1.43 -15.74 3.50
N ASN A 402 2.66 -15.29 3.79
CA ASN A 402 3.00 -14.69 5.10
C ASN A 402 2.12 -13.47 5.43
N GLN A 403 1.72 -12.63 4.46
CA GLN A 403 0.80 -11.50 4.71
C GLN A 403 -0.65 -11.94 4.91
N MET A 404 -1.13 -12.94 4.14
CA MET A 404 -2.52 -13.40 4.19
C MET A 404 -2.86 -14.22 5.44
N VAL A 405 -1.97 -15.10 5.93
CA VAL A 405 -2.26 -15.98 7.09
C VAL A 405 -2.57 -15.22 8.38
N VAL A 406 -2.15 -13.95 8.48
CA VAL A 406 -2.50 -13.06 9.60
C VAL A 406 -3.98 -12.65 9.55
N GLN A 407 -4.54 -12.47 8.35
CA GLN A 407 -5.84 -11.82 8.12
C GLN A 407 -6.97 -12.79 7.72
N SER A 408 -6.65 -13.99 7.22
CA SER A 408 -7.65 -15.05 6.94
C SER A 408 -7.22 -16.40 7.54
N ASP A 409 -8.21 -17.19 7.97
CA ASP A 409 -8.05 -18.60 8.33
C ASP A 409 -8.03 -19.53 7.11
N SER A 410 -8.55 -19.06 5.96
CA SER A 410 -8.78 -19.85 4.74
C SER A 410 -7.81 -19.47 3.61
N VAL A 411 -6.50 -19.54 3.89
CA VAL A 411 -5.47 -19.22 2.88
C VAL A 411 -5.14 -20.45 2.04
N ASP A 412 -5.18 -20.27 0.72
CA ASP A 412 -4.96 -21.29 -0.31
C ASP A 412 -3.66 -20.93 -1.06
N PRO A 413 -2.57 -21.70 -0.89
CA PRO A 413 -1.28 -21.34 -1.47
C PRO A 413 -1.21 -21.65 -2.97
N HIS A 414 -2.01 -22.60 -3.47
CA HIS A 414 -2.09 -22.89 -4.91
C HIS A 414 -2.83 -21.78 -5.65
N TRP A 415 -3.87 -21.19 -5.05
CA TRP A 415 -4.47 -19.96 -5.56
C TRP A 415 -3.48 -18.78 -5.54
N ILE A 416 -2.65 -18.65 -4.49
CA ILE A 416 -1.59 -17.62 -4.46
C ILE A 416 -0.58 -17.85 -5.60
N GLY A 417 -0.12 -19.08 -5.83
CA GLY A 417 0.78 -19.37 -6.96
C GLY A 417 0.16 -18.99 -8.32
N ALA A 418 -1.08 -19.41 -8.56
CA ALA A 418 -1.81 -19.10 -9.79
C ALA A 418 -2.05 -17.60 -10.01
N GLU A 419 -2.50 -16.86 -8.99
CA GLU A 419 -2.76 -15.42 -9.08
C GLU A 419 -1.46 -14.62 -9.26
N TRP A 420 -0.35 -15.03 -8.62
CA TRP A 420 0.95 -14.36 -8.81
C TRP A 420 1.62 -14.70 -10.13
N LEU A 421 1.41 -15.91 -10.68
CA LEU A 421 1.78 -16.24 -12.05
C LEU A 421 1.02 -15.37 -13.06
N HIS A 422 -0.31 -15.25 -12.92
CA HIS A 422 -1.12 -14.32 -13.73
C HIS A 422 -0.58 -12.88 -13.63
N LYS A 423 -0.35 -12.36 -12.42
CA LYS A 423 0.14 -10.99 -12.21
C LYS A 423 1.54 -10.77 -12.79
N ALA A 424 2.40 -11.76 -12.74
CA ALA A 424 3.72 -11.68 -13.36
C ALA A 424 3.60 -11.54 -14.90
N HIS A 425 2.75 -12.35 -15.54
CA HIS A 425 2.49 -12.25 -16.98
C HIS A 425 1.78 -10.94 -17.36
N HIS A 426 0.76 -10.51 -16.62
CA HIS A 426 0.03 -9.27 -16.88
C HIS A 426 0.96 -8.04 -16.84
N ARG A 427 1.79 -7.91 -15.79
CA ARG A 427 2.77 -6.82 -15.65
C ARG A 427 3.87 -6.87 -16.72
N ALA A 428 4.29 -8.07 -17.13
CA ALA A 428 5.20 -8.24 -18.26
C ALA A 428 4.56 -7.82 -19.59
N ALA A 429 3.28 -8.14 -19.81
CA ALA A 429 2.55 -7.75 -21.02
C ALA A 429 2.32 -6.22 -21.12
N VAL A 430 1.89 -5.56 -20.03
CA VAL A 430 1.70 -4.10 -20.01
C VAL A 430 3.02 -3.38 -20.30
N THR A 431 4.12 -3.77 -19.65
CA THR A 431 5.43 -3.16 -19.90
C THR A 431 5.96 -3.46 -21.30
N ALA A 432 5.82 -4.69 -21.80
CA ALA A 432 6.22 -5.03 -23.17
C ALA A 432 5.46 -4.24 -24.24
N ALA A 433 4.18 -3.90 -24.00
CA ALA A 433 3.33 -3.14 -24.93
C ALA A 433 3.62 -1.63 -24.95
N LEU A 434 4.10 -1.04 -23.83
CA LEU A 434 4.42 0.39 -23.77
C LEU A 434 5.91 0.68 -24.05
N ARG A 435 6.85 -0.11 -23.53
CA ARG A 435 8.29 0.20 -23.57
C ARG A 435 8.87 0.54 -24.96
N PRO A 436 8.45 -0.10 -26.08
CA PRO A 436 8.91 0.29 -27.43
C PRO A 436 8.51 1.70 -27.87
N LYS A 437 7.59 2.36 -27.15
CA LYS A 437 7.09 3.72 -27.43
C LYS A 437 7.73 4.79 -26.54
N LEU A 438 8.52 4.39 -25.53
CA LEU A 438 9.21 5.29 -24.61
C LEU A 438 10.60 5.63 -25.16
N ALA A 439 11.04 6.87 -25.03
CA ALA A 439 12.35 7.28 -25.55
C ALA A 439 13.48 6.50 -24.86
N ALA A 440 14.53 6.16 -25.60
CA ALA A 440 15.69 5.43 -25.05
C ALA A 440 16.35 6.19 -23.89
N ALA A 441 16.38 7.53 -23.95
CA ALA A 441 16.89 8.39 -22.88
C ALA A 441 16.06 8.36 -21.56
N GLN A 442 14.92 7.66 -21.54
CA GLN A 442 14.03 7.52 -20.39
C GLN A 442 14.01 6.12 -19.77
N GLN A 443 14.66 5.11 -20.36
CA GLN A 443 14.66 3.74 -19.83
C GLN A 443 16.06 3.11 -19.82
N ILE A 444 16.42 2.47 -18.71
CA ILE A 444 17.62 1.62 -18.60
C ILE A 444 17.26 0.25 -18.02
N ASP A 445 17.91 -0.79 -18.54
CA ASP A 445 17.78 -2.17 -18.08
C ASP A 445 18.95 -2.59 -17.17
N VAL A 446 18.62 -3.23 -16.05
CA VAL A 446 19.53 -3.66 -14.99
C VAL A 446 19.18 -5.09 -14.58
N ARG A 447 20.16 -5.95 -14.31
CA ARG A 447 19.90 -7.31 -13.81
C ARG A 447 20.22 -7.43 -12.33
N PHE A 448 19.41 -8.22 -11.63
CA PHE A 448 19.63 -8.62 -10.24
C PHE A 448 20.97 -9.37 -10.07
N ALA A 449 21.36 -10.15 -11.08
CA ALA A 449 22.67 -10.80 -11.13
C ALA A 449 23.82 -9.77 -11.17
N ASP A 450 23.77 -8.78 -12.06
CA ASP A 450 24.77 -7.71 -12.14
C ASP A 450 24.89 -6.98 -10.79
N MET A 451 23.76 -6.64 -10.16
CA MET A 451 23.72 -6.01 -8.83
C MET A 451 24.35 -6.86 -7.72
N ASN A 452 24.36 -8.19 -7.85
CA ASN A 452 24.98 -9.10 -6.88
C ASN A 452 26.47 -9.30 -7.16
N ALA A 453 26.90 -9.24 -8.43
CA ALA A 453 28.31 -9.36 -8.82
C ALA A 453 29.09 -8.05 -8.62
N ASP A 454 28.63 -6.94 -9.21
CA ASP A 454 29.23 -5.61 -9.06
C ASP A 454 28.14 -4.53 -9.06
N TRP A 455 27.70 -4.16 -7.85
CA TRP A 455 26.77 -3.05 -7.67
C TRP A 455 27.40 -1.68 -7.99
N VAL A 456 28.72 -1.52 -7.93
CA VAL A 456 29.42 -0.25 -8.17
C VAL A 456 29.39 0.07 -9.67
N ALA A 457 29.65 -0.92 -10.53
CA ALA A 457 29.52 -0.78 -11.98
C ALA A 457 28.07 -0.52 -12.41
N VAL A 458 27.08 -1.20 -11.80
CA VAL A 458 25.67 -0.96 -12.09
C VAL A 458 25.22 0.43 -11.64
N MET A 459 25.57 0.85 -10.43
CA MET A 459 25.22 2.20 -9.96
C MET A 459 25.87 3.28 -10.83
N ARG A 460 27.11 3.10 -11.28
CA ARG A 460 27.76 4.00 -12.24
C ARG A 460 26.94 4.14 -13.54
N ARG A 461 26.60 3.01 -14.19
CA ARG A 461 25.74 3.00 -15.40
C ARG A 461 24.40 3.73 -15.20
N ILE A 462 23.77 3.59 -14.04
CA ILE A 462 22.51 4.27 -13.73
C ILE A 462 22.72 5.78 -13.57
N TYR A 463 23.77 6.18 -12.88
CA TYR A 463 24.13 7.59 -12.68
C TYR A 463 24.49 8.30 -13.99
N ASP A 464 25.22 7.62 -14.87
CA ASP A 464 25.50 8.08 -16.24
C ASP A 464 24.20 8.31 -17.03
N PHE A 465 23.24 7.37 -16.96
CA PHE A 465 21.89 7.49 -17.56
C PHE A 465 21.02 8.59 -16.94
N LEU A 466 21.21 8.89 -15.65
CA LEU A 466 20.56 10.01 -14.95
C LEU A 466 21.22 11.36 -15.25
N GLY A 467 22.44 11.38 -15.79
CA GLY A 467 23.24 12.60 -15.99
C GLY A 467 23.81 13.18 -14.70
N VAL A 468 23.98 12.34 -13.65
CA VAL A 468 24.43 12.75 -12.31
C VAL A 468 25.78 12.09 -12.01
N PRO A 469 26.82 12.81 -11.53
CA PRO A 469 28.11 12.21 -11.22
C PRO A 469 28.04 11.16 -10.09
N PHE A 470 28.47 9.93 -10.36
CA PHE A 470 28.67 8.92 -9.31
C PHE A 470 29.99 9.15 -8.56
N ASP A 471 29.95 10.13 -7.66
CA ASP A 471 31.09 10.58 -6.85
C ASP A 471 31.30 9.78 -5.56
N ALA A 472 32.38 10.12 -4.85
CA ALA A 472 32.79 9.45 -3.62
C ALA A 472 31.78 9.58 -2.47
N THR A 473 30.97 10.64 -2.42
CA THR A 473 29.94 10.85 -1.38
C THR A 473 28.78 9.89 -1.60
N ALA A 474 28.26 9.81 -2.82
CA ALA A 474 27.21 8.88 -3.20
C ALA A 474 27.65 7.42 -2.99
N HIS A 475 28.86 7.07 -3.43
CA HIS A 475 29.45 5.75 -3.23
C HIS A 475 29.63 5.40 -1.75
N ALA A 476 30.16 6.32 -0.92
CA ALA A 476 30.36 6.07 0.51
C ALA A 476 29.05 5.88 1.28
N ALA A 477 28.02 6.68 0.98
CA ALA A 477 26.70 6.55 1.60
C ALA A 477 26.06 5.19 1.26
N MET A 478 26.13 4.77 -0.01
CA MET A 478 25.67 3.46 -0.45
C MET A 478 26.43 2.29 0.19
N ALA A 479 27.76 2.37 0.25
CA ALA A 479 28.60 1.35 0.88
C ALA A 479 28.31 1.23 2.39
N ALA A 480 28.13 2.36 3.08
CA ALA A 480 27.75 2.39 4.50
C ALA A 480 26.37 1.76 4.74
N TYR A 481 25.39 2.02 3.88
CA TYR A 481 24.08 1.36 3.90
C TYR A 481 24.20 -0.16 3.72
N LEU A 482 24.93 -0.64 2.70
CA LEU A 482 25.11 -2.07 2.46
C LEU A 482 25.83 -2.77 3.63
N ALA A 483 26.89 -2.15 4.16
CA ALA A 483 27.63 -2.67 5.31
C ALA A 483 26.75 -2.72 6.58
N ARG A 484 25.79 -1.79 6.74
CA ARG A 484 24.81 -1.82 7.83
C ARG A 484 23.79 -2.95 7.63
N ALA A 485 23.16 -3.02 6.45
CA ALA A 485 22.19 -4.06 6.11
C ALA A 485 22.77 -5.48 6.31
N ALA A 486 24.03 -5.70 5.90
CA ALA A 486 24.72 -6.98 6.09
C ALA A 486 24.93 -7.40 7.57
N ARG A 487 24.98 -6.44 8.51
CA ARG A 487 25.04 -6.72 9.96
C ARG A 487 23.65 -6.93 10.58
N GLU A 488 22.64 -6.26 10.04
CA GLU A 488 21.26 -6.35 10.52
C GLU A 488 20.55 -7.63 10.01
N HIS A 489 20.92 -8.12 8.82
CA HIS A 489 20.30 -9.28 8.17
C HIS A 489 20.96 -10.61 8.56
N ARG A 490 20.61 -11.13 9.74
CA ARG A 490 20.67 -12.57 9.98
C ARG A 490 19.53 -13.23 9.20
N HIS A 491 19.86 -13.83 8.06
CA HIS A 491 18.92 -14.61 7.28
C HIS A 491 18.68 -15.97 7.92
N ASP A 492 17.64 -16.08 8.73
CA ASP A 492 16.95 -17.36 8.89
C ASP A 492 16.41 -17.76 7.50
N GLU A 493 16.74 -18.96 7.03
CA GLU A 493 16.29 -19.42 5.72
C GLU A 493 14.77 -19.64 5.71
N HIS A 494 14.03 -18.70 5.11
CA HIS A 494 12.63 -18.92 4.75
C HIS A 494 12.54 -20.04 3.70
N ARG A 495 12.39 -21.28 4.18
CA ARG A 495 12.19 -22.46 3.37
C ARG A 495 10.80 -22.45 2.75
N TYR A 496 10.77 -22.58 1.43
CA TYR A 496 9.60 -22.84 0.60
C TYR A 496 10.09 -23.49 -0.70
N THR A 497 9.21 -24.23 -1.36
CA THR A 497 9.38 -24.74 -2.72
C THR A 497 8.46 -23.99 -3.69
N LEU A 498 8.54 -24.27 -4.99
CA LEU A 498 7.55 -23.75 -5.96
C LEU A 498 6.26 -24.58 -5.87
N GLU A 499 6.43 -25.87 -5.61
CA GLU A 499 5.43 -26.91 -5.48
C GLU A 499 4.47 -26.66 -4.30
N ASP A 500 4.94 -26.05 -3.20
CA ASP A 500 4.10 -25.56 -2.08
C ASP A 500 3.01 -24.56 -2.53
N PHE A 501 3.22 -23.88 -3.66
CA PHE A 501 2.30 -22.94 -4.27
C PHE A 501 1.71 -23.47 -5.59
N GLY A 502 1.85 -24.77 -5.87
CA GLY A 502 1.39 -25.41 -7.10
C GLY A 502 2.13 -25.00 -8.39
N LEU A 503 3.28 -24.32 -8.26
CA LEU A 503 4.07 -23.81 -9.37
C LEU A 503 5.10 -24.84 -9.87
N ASP A 504 5.25 -24.97 -11.19
CA ASP A 504 6.30 -25.75 -11.84
C ASP A 504 7.33 -24.81 -12.51
N ALA A 505 8.61 -24.97 -12.15
CA ALA A 505 9.72 -24.19 -12.71
C ALA A 505 9.82 -24.30 -14.25
N ARG A 506 9.46 -25.44 -14.84
CA ARG A 506 9.48 -25.67 -16.29
C ARG A 506 8.40 -24.85 -16.98
N VAL A 507 7.19 -24.83 -16.41
CA VAL A 507 6.06 -24.05 -16.91
C VAL A 507 6.35 -22.55 -16.84
N ILE A 508 6.92 -22.09 -15.72
CA ILE A 508 7.37 -20.70 -15.56
C ILE A 508 8.45 -20.36 -16.60
N ASN A 509 9.49 -21.18 -16.74
CA ASN A 509 10.60 -20.87 -17.65
C ASN A 509 10.18 -20.90 -19.12
N ALA A 510 9.26 -21.78 -19.52
CA ALA A 510 8.65 -21.75 -20.85
C ALA A 510 7.81 -20.48 -21.06
N GLY A 511 6.94 -20.13 -20.10
CA GLY A 511 6.07 -18.94 -20.17
C GLY A 511 6.81 -17.60 -20.18
N PHE A 512 8.05 -17.55 -19.69
CA PHE A 512 8.90 -16.37 -19.67
C PHE A 512 10.16 -16.49 -20.56
N ALA A 513 10.20 -17.44 -21.51
CA ALA A 513 11.37 -17.67 -22.36
C ALA A 513 11.80 -16.40 -23.14
N ASP A 514 10.88 -15.75 -23.86
CA ASP A 514 11.15 -14.51 -24.61
C ASP A 514 11.64 -13.38 -23.71
N TYR A 515 11.09 -13.28 -22.49
CA TYR A 515 11.47 -12.28 -21.49
C TYR A 515 12.88 -12.56 -20.94
N ARG A 516 13.21 -13.84 -20.67
CA ARG A 516 14.54 -14.27 -20.24
C ARG A 516 15.60 -13.98 -21.31
N ALA A 517 15.31 -14.31 -22.57
CA ALA A 517 16.20 -14.09 -23.70
C ALA A 517 16.40 -12.59 -24.00
N ARG A 518 15.33 -11.80 -24.03
CA ARG A 518 15.37 -10.35 -24.33
C ARG A 518 16.24 -9.54 -23.36
N PHE A 519 16.31 -9.94 -22.10
CA PHE A 519 16.99 -9.20 -21.04
C PHE A 519 18.21 -9.96 -20.46
N ASP A 520 18.69 -10.98 -21.16
CA ASP A 520 19.83 -11.83 -20.79
C ASP A 520 19.83 -12.22 -19.29
N ILE A 521 18.72 -12.82 -18.84
CA ILE A 521 18.49 -13.12 -17.43
C ILE A 521 19.03 -14.52 -17.10
N PRO A 522 20.09 -14.66 -16.28
CA PRO A 522 20.62 -15.97 -15.91
C PRO A 522 19.64 -16.75 -15.03
N PHE A 523 19.79 -18.08 -14.99
CA PHE A 523 19.03 -18.94 -14.09
C PHE A 523 19.55 -18.82 -12.65
N GLU A 524 18.65 -18.62 -11.69
CA GLU A 524 19.01 -18.61 -10.27
C GLU A 524 18.87 -20.01 -9.65
N VAL A 525 20.01 -20.62 -9.30
CA VAL A 525 20.05 -21.83 -8.47
C VAL A 525 19.53 -21.48 -7.06
N PRO A 526 18.59 -22.25 -6.47
CA PRO A 526 18.00 -21.95 -5.16
C PRO A 526 19.05 -21.80 -4.05
N ALA A 527 18.78 -20.91 -3.08
CA ALA A 527 19.71 -20.62 -1.98
C ALA A 527 20.15 -21.88 -1.21
N ALA A 528 19.21 -22.81 -0.98
CA ALA A 528 19.42 -24.08 -0.30
C ALA A 528 20.38 -25.06 -1.02
N MET A 529 20.76 -24.78 -2.27
CA MET A 529 21.76 -25.55 -3.02
C MET A 529 23.17 -24.95 -2.99
N ARG A 530 23.40 -23.78 -2.36
CA ARG A 530 24.75 -23.18 -2.29
C ARG A 530 25.74 -23.88 -1.35
N GLY A 531 25.32 -25.00 -0.74
CA GLY A 531 26.21 -25.96 -0.06
C GLY A 531 26.39 -27.29 -0.80
N ALA A 532 25.86 -27.44 -2.03
CA ALA A 532 25.96 -28.63 -2.86
C ALA A 532 26.73 -28.33 -4.15
N ALA A 533 27.63 -29.23 -4.56
CA ALA A 533 28.45 -29.04 -5.75
C ALA A 533 27.60 -29.03 -7.04
N ILE A 534 27.86 -28.06 -7.91
CA ILE A 534 27.25 -27.96 -9.23
C ILE A 534 27.93 -28.95 -10.18
N ALA A 535 27.13 -29.75 -10.90
CA ALA A 535 27.54 -30.52 -12.06
C ALA A 535 26.69 -30.11 -13.28
N GLN A 536 27.23 -30.27 -14.49
CA GLN A 536 26.63 -29.73 -15.72
C GLN A 536 26.04 -30.82 -16.62
N ASP A 537 24.76 -31.13 -16.41
CA ASP A 537 23.75 -31.17 -17.49
C ASP A 537 22.35 -31.05 -16.83
N PRO A 538 21.31 -30.44 -17.44
CA PRO A 538 20.15 -29.92 -16.69
C PRO A 538 19.06 -30.96 -16.35
N GLY A 539 19.46 -32.15 -15.90
CA GLY A 539 18.64 -33.08 -15.13
C GLY A 539 18.96 -32.94 -13.63
N TYR A 540 17.94 -32.76 -12.78
CA TYR A 540 18.11 -32.37 -11.37
C TYR A 540 18.79 -33.50 -10.52
N GLY A 541 20.13 -33.58 -10.50
CA GLY A 541 20.86 -34.63 -9.75
C GLY A 541 22.41 -34.59 -9.69
N ILE A 542 22.94 -34.02 -8.60
CA ILE A 542 24.16 -34.40 -7.82
C ILE A 542 25.54 -34.63 -8.51
N GLY A 543 26.52 -33.75 -8.20
CA GLY A 543 27.98 -34.04 -8.05
C GLY A 543 28.85 -34.16 -9.32
N GLU A 544 30.13 -33.72 -9.41
CA GLU A 544 31.10 -33.03 -8.52
C GLU A 544 32.15 -32.27 -9.42
N GLY A 545 33.16 -31.48 -8.98
CA GLY A 545 33.64 -31.02 -7.66
C GLY A 545 34.98 -30.23 -7.70
N VAL A 546 35.10 -29.17 -6.87
CA VAL A 546 36.21 -28.73 -5.95
C VAL A 546 37.69 -29.07 -6.26
N PRO A 547 38.74 -28.24 -5.92
CA PRO A 547 38.85 -26.82 -5.49
C PRO A 547 39.89 -25.95 -6.26
N ALA A 548 39.87 -24.62 -6.04
CA ALA A 548 41.03 -23.79 -5.61
C ALA A 548 40.60 -22.32 -5.40
#